data_AF-A0A2W1BYC3-F1
#
_entry.id   AF-A0A2W1BYC3-F1
#
_cell.length_a   1.000
_cell.length_b   1.000
_cell.length_c   1.000
_cell.angle_alpha   90.00
_cell.angle_beta   90.00
_cell.angle_gamma   90.00
#
_symmetry.space_group_name_H-M   'P 1'
#
loop_
_entity.id
_entity.type
_entity.pdbx_description
1 polymer ?
#
loop_
_entity_poly.entity_id
_entity_poly.type
_entity_poly.pdbx_seq_one_letter_code
_entity_poly.pdbx_strand_id
1 'polypeptide(L)'
;MKTAEECMRLSIKWVDLSKRLYFCGVLSIAIYCSNVVSSVLFLLFCVFGFTYTKVYYLFTDTYREQTCKMYTKLLVLIVLVLLYESKCATKKTFDSKNCDLGPLVEEIASYKSVVESIIDYTVSGAFKGKTYDELAKFVDKFGARPSGTEVLEKSIDYMIELSKQEGLNDIVTEDVEVPRWKRGEEKITMLEPREKDIALLGLGRSVSTPAEGITAEVIVISNFTQLENTPDEQVKGKIVLYVPIFTTYGETVVYRSQGATKASAKGAVASLVRSITPFSIHTPHTGSQTYGDGVVPIPTAAISLEDADLITRIHNRGEKVVLHILMNSSLETKVSRNTLIDLKGSKNPEKLVIVSGHIDSWDVGQGAMDDGGGLFISWAAPVIMKRLNLTPKRTVRAIFWTAEELGLVGAYAYEKAHRNESHNINFIMESDEGTFAPLGLAAAGTEKTLCIVAEVLKLFQSINASTLVEEDSPGSDIAIFTGNGIPGASLHNDNSKYFWFHHTEGDTMNVESPEELDLGAAFWTAVAYIIADISVDIPR
;
A
#
# COMPACT_ATOMS: atom_id res chain seq x y z
N MET A 1 -35.70 43.90 0.98
CA MET A 1 -36.21 42.51 1.06
C MET A 1 -36.58 41.89 -0.30
N LYS A 2 -35.99 42.32 -1.43
CA LYS A 2 -36.12 41.61 -2.73
C LYS A 2 -34.79 41.08 -3.30
N THR A 3 -33.68 41.27 -2.59
CA THR A 3 -32.33 40.89 -3.05
C THR A 3 -31.77 39.62 -2.38
N ALA A 4 -32.42 39.11 -1.33
CA ALA A 4 -32.01 37.89 -0.64
C ALA A 4 -32.59 36.60 -1.27
N GLU A 5 -33.79 36.67 -1.87
CA GLU A 5 -34.43 35.53 -2.54
C GLU A 5 -33.78 35.18 -3.90
N GLU A 6 -33.19 36.15 -4.59
CA GLU A 6 -32.49 35.91 -5.87
C GLU A 6 -31.10 35.28 -5.67
N CYS A 7 -30.40 35.61 -4.57
CA CYS A 7 -29.12 34.97 -4.24
C CYS A 7 -29.29 33.50 -3.87
N MET A 8 -30.40 33.13 -3.22
CA MET A 8 -30.66 31.75 -2.78
C MET A 8 -31.11 30.84 -3.95
N ARG A 9 -31.72 31.40 -5.00
CA ARG A 9 -32.07 30.65 -6.24
C ARG A 9 -30.86 30.38 -7.15
N LEU A 10 -29.83 31.23 -7.10
CA LEU A 10 -28.62 31.06 -7.90
C LEU A 10 -27.64 30.05 -7.27
N SER A 11 -27.55 29.98 -5.95
CA SER A 11 -26.70 28.99 -5.26
C SER A 11 -27.19 27.54 -5.43
N ILE A 12 -28.51 27.33 -5.47
CA ILE A 12 -29.10 25.99 -5.70
C ILE A 12 -28.84 25.48 -7.14
N LYS A 13 -28.74 26.38 -8.13
CA LYS A 13 -28.38 26.00 -9.52
C LYS A 13 -26.89 25.68 -9.71
N TRP A 14 -26.00 26.21 -8.86
CA TRP A 14 -24.56 25.93 -8.94
C TRP A 14 -24.18 24.57 -8.33
N VAL A 15 -24.89 24.12 -7.29
CA VAL A 15 -24.66 22.80 -6.66
C VAL A 15 -25.19 21.66 -7.54
N ASP A 16 -26.18 21.92 -8.41
CA ASP A 16 -26.74 20.92 -9.32
C ASP A 16 -25.93 20.80 -10.64
N LEU A 17 -25.22 21.87 -11.03
CA LEU A 17 -24.33 21.86 -12.20
C LEU A 17 -22.98 21.18 -11.90
N SER A 18 -22.48 21.25 -10.66
CA SER A 18 -21.24 20.58 -10.24
C SER A 18 -21.39 19.06 -10.13
N LYS A 19 -22.61 18.55 -9.91
CA LYS A 19 -22.90 17.11 -9.91
C LYS A 19 -23.03 16.48 -11.30
N ARG A 20 -23.20 17.29 -12.36
CA ARG A 20 -23.38 16.80 -13.75
C ARG A 20 -22.13 16.87 -14.62
N LEU A 21 -21.02 17.44 -14.13
CA LEU A 21 -19.74 17.53 -14.85
C LEU A 21 -18.75 16.41 -14.49
N TYR A 22 -19.14 15.47 -13.64
CA TYR A 22 -18.40 14.25 -13.34
C TYR A 22 -18.69 13.11 -14.34
N PHE A 23 -18.94 13.39 -15.62
CA PHE A 23 -18.99 12.36 -16.64
C PHE A 23 -18.66 12.96 -18.02
N CYS A 24 -17.65 12.37 -18.67
CA CYS A 24 -17.24 12.55 -20.07
C CYS A 24 -16.52 13.84 -20.51
N GLY A 25 -15.27 13.64 -20.97
CA GLY A 25 -14.99 13.85 -22.39
C GLY A 25 -14.21 15.11 -22.77
N VAL A 26 -12.97 14.89 -23.17
CA VAL A 26 -12.06 15.82 -23.86
C VAL A 26 -12.69 16.39 -25.14
N LEU A 27 -12.94 17.72 -25.20
CA LEU A 27 -12.69 18.65 -26.33
C LEU A 27 -13.41 19.99 -26.10
N SER A 28 -12.75 21.09 -26.46
CA SER A 28 -13.27 22.48 -26.65
C SER A 28 -13.03 23.48 -25.52
N ILE A 29 -11.78 23.96 -25.40
CA ILE A 29 -11.50 25.28 -24.80
C ILE A 29 -10.80 26.13 -25.87
N ALA A 30 -11.60 26.64 -26.79
CA ALA A 30 -11.37 27.88 -27.50
C ALA A 30 -12.76 28.50 -27.65
N ILE A 31 -12.90 29.80 -27.35
CA ILE A 31 -14.16 30.53 -27.18
C ILE A 31 -14.74 30.41 -25.75
N TYR A 32 -14.11 31.07 -24.77
CA TYR A 32 -14.81 31.75 -23.66
C TYR A 32 -13.84 32.67 -22.88
N CYS A 33 -12.96 33.37 -23.61
CA CYS A 33 -12.02 34.32 -23.02
C CYS A 33 -12.41 35.75 -23.41
N SER A 34 -13.59 36.21 -22.97
CA SER A 34 -13.99 37.63 -23.10
C SER A 34 -14.89 38.19 -21.99
N ASN A 35 -15.50 37.39 -21.10
CA ASN A 35 -16.51 37.91 -20.15
C ASN A 35 -16.27 37.66 -18.65
N VAL A 36 -15.17 37.02 -18.25
CA VAL A 36 -14.87 36.76 -16.82
C VAL A 36 -13.94 37.81 -16.19
N VAL A 37 -13.22 38.58 -17.02
CA VAL A 37 -12.29 39.63 -16.54
C VAL A 37 -13.01 40.89 -16.05
N SER A 38 -14.30 41.07 -16.36
CA SER A 38 -15.07 42.25 -15.94
C SER A 38 -15.67 42.14 -14.53
N SER A 39 -15.86 40.92 -14.01
CA SER A 39 -16.51 40.70 -12.71
C SER A 39 -15.53 40.69 -11.52
N VAL A 40 -14.25 40.40 -11.76
CA VAL A 40 -13.22 40.33 -10.71
C VAL A 40 -12.64 41.71 -10.36
N LEU A 41 -12.61 42.65 -11.32
CA LEU A 41 -12.18 44.03 -11.04
C LEU A 41 -13.20 44.85 -10.25
N PHE A 42 -14.49 44.48 -10.30
CA PHE A 42 -15.55 45.22 -9.60
C PHE A 42 -15.62 44.89 -8.10
N LEU A 43 -15.22 43.67 -7.71
CA LEU A 43 -15.17 43.23 -6.31
C LEU A 43 -14.00 43.83 -5.52
N LEU A 44 -12.87 44.13 -6.20
CA LEU A 44 -11.70 44.74 -5.57
C LEU A 44 -11.89 46.25 -5.25
N PHE A 45 -12.79 46.93 -5.97
CA PHE A 45 -13.09 48.35 -5.71
C PHE A 45 -14.04 48.59 -4.53
N CYS A 46 -14.75 47.56 -4.04
CA CYS A 46 -15.66 47.70 -2.89
C CYS A 46 -15.00 47.39 -1.53
N VAL A 47 -13.82 46.77 -1.51
CA VAL A 47 -13.18 46.32 -0.25
C VAL A 47 -12.20 47.34 0.34
N PHE A 48 -11.60 48.22 -0.48
CA PHE A 48 -10.65 49.23 -0.02
C PHE A 48 -11.16 50.65 -0.30
N GLY A 49 -12.00 51.15 0.61
CA GLY A 49 -12.52 52.52 0.54
C GLY A 49 -11.41 53.57 0.52
N PHE A 50 -11.20 54.19 -0.64
CA PHE A 50 -10.45 55.42 -0.78
C PHE A 50 -11.28 56.46 -1.54
N THR A 51 -11.59 57.55 -0.85
CA THR A 51 -12.30 58.71 -1.37
C THR A 51 -11.40 59.57 -2.27
N TYR A 52 -11.99 60.07 -3.35
CA TYR A 52 -11.52 61.07 -4.33
C TYR A 52 -10.46 62.06 -3.83
N THR A 53 -9.38 62.29 -4.62
CA THR A 53 -9.02 63.58 -5.27
C THR A 53 -7.73 63.46 -6.12
N LYS A 54 -7.78 63.91 -7.38
CA LYS A 54 -6.72 64.36 -8.32
C LYS A 54 -5.32 63.72 -8.25
N VAL A 55 -4.97 62.93 -9.26
CA VAL A 55 -3.77 63.14 -10.11
C VAL A 55 -4.10 62.67 -11.53
N TYR A 56 -4.27 63.63 -12.44
CA TYR A 56 -4.21 63.39 -13.89
C TYR A 56 -2.74 63.56 -14.32
N TYR A 57 -2.36 62.78 -15.34
CA TYR A 57 -1.09 62.76 -16.09
C TYR A 57 -0.04 61.75 -15.68
N LEU A 58 0.48 61.10 -16.72
CA LEU A 58 1.52 60.06 -16.81
C LEU A 58 0.98 58.66 -16.55
N PHE A 59 0.59 57.95 -17.62
CA PHE A 59 1.14 56.63 -17.94
C PHE A 59 0.76 56.27 -19.38
N THR A 60 1.79 56.12 -20.20
CA THR A 60 1.77 55.83 -21.64
C THR A 60 1.39 54.38 -21.92
N ASP A 61 0.90 54.11 -23.14
CA ASP A 61 0.49 52.79 -23.69
C ASP A 61 1.51 51.64 -23.52
N THR A 62 2.76 51.95 -23.15
CA THR A 62 3.84 50.99 -22.91
C THR A 62 3.63 50.09 -21.68
N TYR A 63 2.91 50.57 -20.65
CA TYR A 63 2.71 49.78 -19.42
C TYR A 63 1.69 48.65 -19.62
N ARG A 64 0.67 48.88 -20.46
CA ARG A 64 -0.41 47.92 -20.70
C ARG A 64 0.09 46.67 -21.44
N GLU A 65 1.01 46.85 -22.39
CA GLU A 65 1.62 45.76 -23.15
C GLU A 65 2.59 44.91 -22.30
N GLN A 66 3.34 45.55 -21.39
CA GLN A 66 4.24 44.85 -20.47
C GLN A 66 3.48 44.06 -19.39
N THR A 67 2.41 44.64 -18.81
CA THR A 67 1.56 43.90 -17.87
C THR A 67 0.87 42.71 -18.55
N CYS A 68 0.38 42.87 -19.78
CA CYS A 68 -0.27 41.77 -20.50
C CYS A 68 0.72 40.62 -20.76
N LYS A 69 1.94 40.93 -21.25
CA LYS A 69 3.01 39.92 -21.45
C LYS A 69 3.43 39.24 -20.15
N MET A 70 3.42 39.96 -19.02
CA MET A 70 3.72 39.40 -17.70
C MET A 70 2.63 38.43 -17.22
N TYR A 71 1.35 38.79 -17.36
CA TYR A 71 0.24 37.90 -17.02
C TYR A 71 0.14 36.69 -17.95
N THR A 72 0.43 36.82 -19.26
CA THR A 72 0.47 35.67 -20.18
C THR A 72 1.62 34.71 -19.83
N LYS A 73 2.80 35.24 -19.47
CA LYS A 73 3.92 34.42 -19.00
C LYS A 73 3.60 33.72 -17.67
N LEU A 74 2.92 34.41 -16.75
CA LEU A 74 2.49 33.84 -15.48
C LEU A 74 1.43 32.76 -15.69
N LEU A 75 0.49 32.95 -16.63
CA LEU A 75 -0.54 31.96 -16.95
C LEU A 75 0.06 30.73 -17.65
N VAL A 76 1.02 30.92 -18.56
CA VAL A 76 1.78 29.81 -19.19
C VAL A 76 2.62 29.08 -18.14
N LEU A 77 3.23 29.79 -17.19
CA LEU A 77 3.96 29.17 -16.09
C LEU A 77 3.01 28.40 -15.15
N ILE A 78 1.85 28.94 -14.81
CA ILE A 78 0.83 28.25 -14.00
C ILE A 78 0.30 27.02 -14.74
N VAL A 79 0.03 27.11 -16.05
CA VAL A 79 -0.41 25.95 -16.86
C VAL A 79 0.71 24.92 -16.97
N LEU A 80 1.97 25.33 -17.14
CA LEU A 80 3.11 24.42 -17.16
C LEU A 80 3.35 23.77 -15.79
N VAL A 81 3.18 24.51 -14.69
CA VAL A 81 3.27 23.99 -13.32
C VAL A 81 2.11 23.04 -13.04
N LEU A 82 0.88 23.37 -13.46
CA LEU A 82 -0.27 22.48 -13.34
C LEU A 82 -0.11 21.21 -14.22
N LEU A 83 0.48 21.32 -15.41
CA LEU A 83 0.81 20.17 -16.26
C LEU A 83 2.00 19.36 -15.72
N TYR A 84 2.91 19.99 -14.97
CA TYR A 84 4.06 19.34 -14.32
C TYR A 84 3.65 18.64 -13.02
N GLU A 85 2.74 19.23 -12.25
CA GLU A 85 2.13 18.63 -11.05
C GLU A 85 1.02 17.61 -11.37
N SER A 86 0.55 17.55 -12.62
CA SER A 86 -0.38 16.49 -13.08
C SER A 86 0.31 15.16 -13.37
N LYS A 87 1.61 15.00 -13.09
CA LYS A 87 2.21 13.67 -12.97
C LYS A 87 1.81 13.04 -11.62
N CYS A 88 0.51 12.92 -11.38
CA CYS A 88 0.03 11.79 -10.61
C CYS A 88 0.47 10.55 -11.39
N ALA A 89 1.35 9.74 -10.82
CA ALA A 89 1.67 8.44 -11.38
C ALA A 89 0.43 7.55 -11.30
N THR A 90 -0.50 7.74 -12.25
CA THR A 90 -1.62 6.82 -12.44
C THR A 90 -1.01 5.51 -12.89
N LYS A 91 -1.17 4.45 -12.06
CA LYS A 91 -0.82 3.07 -12.43
C LYS A 91 -1.31 2.81 -13.85
N LYS A 92 -0.39 2.46 -14.76
CA LYS A 92 -0.65 2.41 -16.20
C LYS A 92 -1.41 1.11 -16.49
N THR A 93 -2.70 1.23 -16.81
CA THR A 93 -3.46 0.10 -17.35
C THR A 93 -2.79 -0.37 -18.64
N PHE A 94 -2.58 -1.68 -18.76
CA PHE A 94 -1.95 -2.27 -19.93
C PHE A 94 -2.87 -2.17 -21.16
N ASP A 95 -2.34 -1.71 -22.30
CA ASP A 95 -3.09 -1.64 -23.55
C ASP A 95 -2.88 -2.92 -24.37
N SER A 96 -3.86 -3.82 -24.34
CA SER A 96 -3.77 -5.11 -25.02
C SER A 96 -4.07 -5.07 -26.53
N LYS A 97 -4.22 -3.90 -27.15
CA LYS A 97 -4.65 -3.78 -28.57
C LYS A 97 -3.72 -4.47 -29.58
N ASN A 98 -2.42 -4.57 -29.27
CA ASN A 98 -1.42 -5.13 -30.16
C ASN A 98 -1.03 -6.58 -29.81
N CYS A 99 -1.74 -7.21 -28.86
CA CYS A 99 -1.46 -8.57 -28.46
C CYS A 99 -1.83 -9.58 -29.56
N ASP A 100 -0.84 -10.31 -30.07
CA ASP A 100 -1.02 -11.47 -30.93
C ASP A 100 -0.58 -12.74 -30.20
N LEU A 101 -1.56 -13.53 -29.78
CA LEU A 101 -1.34 -14.82 -29.10
C LEU A 101 -1.69 -16.02 -30.01
N GLY A 102 -2.12 -15.77 -31.26
CA GLY A 102 -2.52 -16.80 -32.19
C GLY A 102 -3.52 -17.82 -31.59
N PRO A 103 -3.26 -19.14 -31.69
CA PRO A 103 -4.16 -20.18 -31.17
C PRO A 103 -4.41 -20.14 -29.66
N LEU A 104 -3.51 -19.50 -28.89
CA LEU A 104 -3.64 -19.44 -27.44
C LEU A 104 -4.88 -18.63 -26.99
N VAL A 105 -5.39 -17.72 -27.83
CA VAL A 105 -6.64 -16.99 -27.56
C VAL A 105 -7.81 -17.97 -27.44
N GLU A 106 -7.93 -18.91 -28.38
CA GLU A 106 -9.00 -19.92 -28.38
C GLU A 106 -8.82 -20.91 -27.23
N GLU A 107 -7.58 -21.29 -26.92
CA GLU A 107 -7.28 -22.12 -25.74
C GLU A 107 -7.71 -21.43 -24.45
N ILE A 108 -7.34 -20.16 -24.23
CA ILE A 108 -7.71 -19.39 -23.04
C ILE A 108 -9.24 -19.25 -22.96
N ALA A 109 -9.91 -18.90 -24.06
CA ALA A 109 -11.36 -18.79 -24.11
C ALA A 109 -12.08 -20.10 -23.72
N SER A 110 -11.47 -21.26 -23.97
CA SER A 110 -12.05 -22.57 -23.63
C SER A 110 -12.17 -22.81 -22.12
N TYR A 111 -11.43 -22.07 -21.28
CA TYR A 111 -11.50 -22.17 -19.82
C TYR A 111 -12.71 -21.47 -19.22
N LYS A 112 -13.54 -20.76 -20.01
CA LYS A 112 -14.70 -20.02 -19.50
C LYS A 112 -15.60 -20.85 -18.58
N SER A 113 -15.92 -22.08 -18.95
CA SER A 113 -16.77 -22.96 -18.14
C SER A 113 -16.08 -23.40 -16.83
N VAL A 114 -14.75 -23.54 -16.83
CA VAL A 114 -13.98 -23.84 -15.62
C VAL A 114 -13.98 -22.64 -14.69
N VAL A 115 -13.79 -21.42 -15.22
CA VAL A 115 -13.88 -20.17 -14.46
C VAL A 115 -15.25 -20.03 -13.82
N GLU A 116 -16.32 -20.21 -14.60
CA GLU A 116 -17.71 -20.17 -14.10
C GLU A 116 -17.92 -21.22 -12.99
N SER A 117 -17.42 -22.44 -13.16
CA SER A 117 -17.49 -23.50 -12.14
C SER A 117 -16.77 -23.14 -10.84
N ILE A 118 -15.57 -22.56 -10.92
CA ILE A 118 -14.81 -22.12 -9.74
C ILE A 118 -15.54 -20.97 -9.03
N ILE A 119 -16.02 -19.98 -9.78
CA ILE A 119 -16.77 -18.84 -9.23
C ILE A 119 -18.06 -19.33 -8.56
N ASP A 120 -18.85 -20.14 -9.25
CA ASP A 120 -20.11 -20.65 -8.72
C ASP A 120 -19.89 -21.47 -7.45
N TYR A 121 -18.89 -22.37 -7.45
CA TYR A 121 -18.54 -23.20 -6.30
C TYR A 121 -18.13 -22.37 -5.07
N THR A 122 -17.38 -21.29 -5.30
CA THR A 122 -16.78 -20.46 -4.26
C THR A 122 -17.73 -19.39 -3.74
N VAL A 123 -18.45 -18.68 -4.62
CA VAL A 123 -19.27 -17.51 -4.25
C VAL A 123 -20.71 -17.90 -3.90
N SER A 124 -21.21 -19.01 -4.46
CA SER A 124 -22.61 -19.44 -4.29
C SER A 124 -22.79 -20.89 -3.87
N GLY A 125 -21.73 -21.69 -3.99
CA GLY A 125 -21.74 -23.13 -3.80
C GLY A 125 -21.27 -23.58 -2.43
N ALA A 126 -20.69 -24.78 -2.38
CA ALA A 126 -20.35 -25.45 -1.13
C ALA A 126 -19.10 -24.87 -0.42
N PHE A 127 -18.36 -23.97 -1.06
CA PHE A 127 -17.19 -23.33 -0.46
C PHE A 127 -17.48 -21.90 0.04
N LYS A 128 -18.67 -21.37 -0.23
CA LYS A 128 -19.09 -20.03 0.19
C LYS A 128 -18.89 -19.81 1.69
N GLY A 129 -18.25 -18.70 2.04
CA GLY A 129 -17.94 -18.27 3.41
C GLY A 129 -16.78 -19.01 4.07
N LYS A 130 -16.28 -20.10 3.46
CA LYS A 130 -15.23 -20.91 4.09
C LYS A 130 -13.92 -20.15 4.23
N THR A 131 -13.53 -19.33 3.25
CA THR A 131 -12.30 -18.53 3.32
C THR A 131 -12.37 -17.57 4.51
N TYR A 132 -13.46 -16.82 4.64
CA TYR A 132 -13.68 -15.91 5.77
C TYR A 132 -13.71 -16.65 7.10
N ASP A 133 -14.45 -17.76 7.20
CA ASP A 133 -14.61 -18.52 8.43
C ASP A 133 -13.28 -19.14 8.91
N GLU A 134 -12.45 -19.66 7.99
CA GLU A 134 -11.15 -20.22 8.37
C GLU A 134 -10.15 -19.11 8.73
N LEU A 135 -10.15 -17.98 8.03
CA LEU A 135 -9.37 -16.80 8.39
C LEU A 135 -9.77 -16.29 9.78
N ALA A 136 -11.06 -16.11 10.05
CA ALA A 136 -11.57 -15.66 11.33
C ALA A 136 -11.12 -16.58 12.47
N LYS A 137 -11.31 -17.91 12.32
CA LYS A 137 -10.84 -18.89 13.31
C LYS A 137 -9.33 -18.80 13.54
N PHE A 138 -8.56 -18.59 12.48
CA PHE A 138 -7.11 -18.49 12.55
C PHE A 138 -6.69 -17.25 13.34
N VAL A 139 -7.18 -16.07 12.97
CA VAL A 139 -6.78 -14.82 13.62
C VAL A 139 -7.39 -14.65 15.02
N ASP A 140 -8.57 -15.19 15.29
CA ASP A 140 -9.14 -15.24 16.64
C ASP A 140 -8.34 -16.15 17.57
N LYS A 141 -7.76 -17.22 17.03
CA LYS A 141 -6.99 -18.19 17.80
C LYS A 141 -5.57 -17.71 18.08
N PHE A 142 -4.92 -17.06 17.11
CA PHE A 142 -3.51 -16.69 17.19
C PHE A 142 -3.27 -15.20 17.42
N GLY A 143 -4.20 -14.33 17.03
CA GLY A 143 -3.98 -12.88 17.02
C GLY A 143 -2.80 -12.51 16.13
N ALA A 144 -2.09 -11.45 16.53
CA ALA A 144 -0.82 -11.06 15.92
C ALA A 144 0.22 -12.20 15.95
N ARG A 145 0.99 -12.35 14.87
CA ARG A 145 1.95 -13.44 14.65
C ARG A 145 3.36 -12.92 14.33
N PRO A 146 4.03 -12.16 15.23
CA PRO A 146 5.32 -11.57 14.90
C PRO A 146 6.39 -12.61 14.58
N SER A 147 7.29 -12.26 13.65
CA SER A 147 8.44 -13.07 13.29
C SER A 147 9.22 -13.62 14.50
N GLY A 148 9.54 -14.92 14.45
CA GLY A 148 10.33 -15.61 15.47
C GLY A 148 9.61 -15.85 16.81
N THR A 149 8.28 -15.76 16.83
CA THR A 149 7.48 -16.06 18.02
C THR A 149 6.94 -17.49 18.02
N GLU A 150 6.67 -18.04 19.21
CA GLU A 150 6.03 -19.36 19.34
C GLU A 150 4.60 -19.37 18.76
N VAL A 151 3.91 -18.22 18.77
CA VAL A 151 2.56 -18.12 18.20
C VAL A 151 2.59 -18.26 16.67
N LEU A 152 3.59 -17.68 16.00
CA LEU A 152 3.82 -17.87 14.57
C LEU A 152 4.12 -19.34 14.23
N GLU A 153 4.95 -20.03 15.01
CA GLU A 153 5.21 -21.45 14.77
C GLU A 153 3.97 -22.32 14.93
N LYS A 154 3.13 -22.01 15.94
CA LYS A 154 1.85 -22.71 16.14
C LYS A 154 0.84 -22.40 15.04
N SER A 155 0.87 -21.21 14.47
CA SER A 155 0.00 -20.82 13.36
C SER A 155 0.43 -21.52 12.06
N ILE A 156 1.75 -21.67 11.82
CA ILE A 156 2.29 -22.52 10.74
C ILE A 156 1.81 -23.96 10.89
N ASP A 157 1.96 -24.56 12.07
CA ASP A 157 1.53 -25.94 12.31
C ASP A 157 0.02 -26.11 12.11
N TYR A 158 -0.78 -25.10 12.47
CA TYR A 158 -2.21 -25.07 12.21
C TYR A 158 -2.53 -25.09 10.71
N MET A 159 -1.86 -24.26 9.90
CA MET A 159 -2.09 -24.24 8.46
C MET A 159 -1.70 -25.55 7.76
N ILE A 160 -0.65 -26.22 8.25
CA ILE A 160 -0.25 -27.56 7.79
C ILE A 160 -1.37 -28.56 8.06
N GLU A 161 -1.90 -28.58 9.29
CA GLU A 161 -2.96 -29.51 9.68
C GLU A 161 -4.28 -29.22 8.95
N LEU A 162 -4.66 -27.94 8.83
CA LEU A 162 -5.83 -27.52 8.07
C LEU A 162 -5.73 -27.96 6.60
N SER A 163 -4.55 -27.83 5.99
CA SER A 163 -4.32 -28.27 4.60
C SER A 163 -4.41 -29.79 4.44
N LYS A 164 -3.92 -30.57 5.41
CA LYS A 164 -4.09 -32.03 5.43
C LYS A 164 -5.54 -32.45 5.54
N GLN A 165 -6.34 -31.76 6.35
CA GLN A 165 -7.79 -31.99 6.47
C GLN A 165 -8.53 -31.73 5.17
N GLU A 166 -8.02 -30.82 4.34
CA GLU A 166 -8.50 -30.56 2.98
C GLU A 166 -7.93 -31.52 1.91
N GLY A 167 -7.15 -32.52 2.32
CA GLY A 167 -6.62 -33.56 1.43
C GLY A 167 -5.37 -33.14 0.65
N LEU A 168 -4.73 -32.04 1.02
CA LEU A 168 -3.41 -31.64 0.52
C LEU A 168 -2.33 -32.24 1.43
N ASN A 169 -1.57 -33.20 0.90
CA ASN A 169 -0.62 -33.99 1.70
C ASN A 169 0.85 -33.74 1.33
N ASP A 170 1.11 -33.10 0.20
CA ASP A 170 2.46 -32.71 -0.21
C ASP A 170 2.77 -31.34 0.39
N ILE A 171 3.26 -31.35 1.63
CA ILE A 171 3.55 -30.17 2.42
C ILE A 171 4.98 -30.27 2.93
N VAL A 172 5.77 -29.22 2.66
CA VAL A 172 7.15 -29.08 3.11
C VAL A 172 7.29 -27.77 3.86
N THR A 173 8.10 -27.77 4.92
CA THR A 173 8.55 -26.54 5.57
C THR A 173 10.05 -26.36 5.37
N GLU A 174 10.48 -25.13 5.17
CA GLU A 174 11.89 -24.77 5.01
C GLU A 174 12.31 -23.83 6.12
N ASP A 175 13.33 -24.23 6.88
CA ASP A 175 13.85 -23.43 8.00
C ASP A 175 14.50 -22.13 7.50
N VAL A 176 14.20 -21.03 8.18
CA VAL A 176 14.71 -19.69 7.89
C VAL A 176 15.20 -19.05 9.18
N GLU A 177 16.43 -18.52 9.19
CA GLU A 177 16.90 -17.65 10.27
C GLU A 177 16.25 -16.27 10.12
N VAL A 178 15.43 -15.89 11.09
CA VAL A 178 14.64 -14.66 11.06
C VAL A 178 14.99 -13.72 12.23
N PRO A 179 14.92 -12.39 12.03
CA PRO A 179 14.98 -11.45 13.14
C PRO A 179 13.71 -11.55 13.98
N ARG A 180 13.87 -11.53 15.29
CA ARG A 180 12.79 -11.36 16.27
C ARG A 180 13.01 -10.03 16.97
N TRP A 181 12.35 -9.00 16.47
CA TRP A 181 12.21 -7.75 17.21
C TRP A 181 10.99 -7.85 18.11
N LYS A 182 11.18 -7.64 19.41
CA LYS A 182 10.11 -7.66 20.41
C LYS A 182 9.94 -6.27 20.99
N ARG A 183 8.76 -5.70 20.79
CA ARG A 183 8.29 -4.49 21.45
C ARG A 183 8.14 -4.73 22.96
N GLY A 184 8.63 -3.80 23.75
CA GLY A 184 8.46 -3.73 25.20
C GLY A 184 7.49 -2.63 25.59
N GLU A 185 7.67 -2.08 26.79
CA GLU A 185 6.88 -0.93 27.24
C GLU A 185 7.28 0.33 26.47
N GLU A 186 6.28 1.09 26.03
CA GLU A 186 6.46 2.33 25.28
C GLU A 186 5.52 3.41 25.83
N LYS A 187 6.04 4.61 26.03
CA LYS A 187 5.26 5.78 26.44
C LYS A 187 5.87 7.06 25.90
N ILE A 188 5.03 7.95 25.40
CA ILE A 188 5.41 9.34 25.10
C ILE A 188 4.47 10.26 25.86
N THR A 189 5.05 11.18 26.63
CA THR A 189 4.32 12.25 27.31
C THR A 189 4.87 13.59 26.86
N MET A 190 4.01 14.46 26.33
CA MET A 190 4.31 15.87 26.13
C MET A 190 4.31 16.56 27.49
N LEU A 191 5.39 17.28 27.82
CA LEU A 191 5.56 18.02 29.07
C LEU A 191 5.29 19.52 28.89
N GLU A 192 5.71 20.07 27.76
CA GLU A 192 5.48 21.47 27.37
C GLU A 192 4.76 21.51 26.02
N PRO A 193 3.79 22.42 25.81
CA PRO A 193 3.34 23.48 26.72
C PRO A 193 2.33 23.01 27.78
N ARG A 194 1.89 21.75 27.71
CA ARG A 194 1.01 21.13 28.69
C ARG A 194 1.26 19.63 28.73
N GLU A 195 0.89 19.02 29.84
CA GLU A 195 0.90 17.57 29.96
C GLU A 195 -0.14 16.93 29.02
N LYS A 196 0.28 15.93 28.24
CA LYS A 196 -0.57 15.06 27.43
C LYS A 196 0.17 13.80 27.05
N ASP A 197 -0.47 12.65 27.21
CA ASP A 197 -0.01 11.41 26.60
C ASP A 197 -0.25 11.42 25.09
N ILE A 198 0.75 10.94 24.36
CA ILE A 198 0.80 10.88 22.90
C ILE A 198 0.63 9.42 22.48
N ALA A 199 -0.28 9.16 21.54
CA ALA A 199 -0.45 7.84 20.95
C ALA A 199 0.81 7.47 20.15
N LEU A 200 1.40 6.31 20.43
CA LEU A 200 2.60 5.84 19.75
C LEU A 200 2.57 4.34 19.44
N LEU A 201 3.33 3.98 18.42
CA LEU A 201 3.89 2.64 18.24
C LEU A 201 5.34 2.78 17.81
N GLY A 202 6.27 2.18 18.54
CA GLY A 202 7.65 2.00 18.09
C GLY A 202 7.74 1.40 16.69
N LEU A 203 8.75 1.76 15.93
CA LEU A 203 9.00 1.15 14.62
C LEU A 203 9.79 -0.14 14.78
N GLY A 204 9.51 -1.13 13.94
CA GLY A 204 10.23 -2.41 13.96
C GLY A 204 11.72 -2.20 13.79
N ARG A 205 12.53 -2.89 14.61
CA ARG A 205 13.99 -2.68 14.79
C ARG A 205 14.39 -1.43 15.58
N SER A 206 13.47 -0.59 16.06
CA SER A 206 13.85 0.55 16.93
C SER A 206 14.57 0.06 18.18
N VAL A 207 15.64 0.77 18.57
CA VAL A 207 16.35 0.53 19.84
C VAL A 207 15.58 1.10 21.04
N SER A 208 15.88 0.60 22.24
CA SER A 208 15.38 1.14 23.50
C SER A 208 15.93 2.54 23.79
N THR A 209 15.17 3.32 24.56
CA THR A 209 15.69 4.48 25.28
C THR A 209 16.60 4.02 26.44
N PRO A 210 17.41 4.93 27.03
CA PRO A 210 17.92 4.74 28.39
C PRO A 210 16.80 4.43 29.38
N ALA A 211 17.14 3.86 30.54
CA ALA A 211 16.17 3.43 31.55
C ALA A 211 15.35 4.60 32.10
N GLU A 212 15.96 5.78 32.20
CA GLU A 212 15.34 7.03 32.60
C GLU A 212 14.53 7.71 31.49
N GLY A 213 14.50 7.16 30.28
CA GLY A 213 13.88 7.77 29.09
C GLY A 213 14.71 8.91 28.49
N ILE A 214 14.15 9.55 27.46
CA ILE A 214 14.75 10.73 26.79
C ILE A 214 13.77 11.89 26.92
N THR A 215 14.22 12.99 27.55
CA THR A 215 13.48 14.26 27.56
C THR A 215 14.17 15.27 26.68
N ALA A 216 13.51 15.73 25.63
CA ALA A 216 14.10 16.69 24.69
C ALA A 216 13.04 17.56 23.99
N GLU A 217 13.50 18.69 23.46
CA GLU A 217 12.70 19.56 22.62
C GLU A 217 12.45 18.92 21.25
N VAL A 218 11.28 19.16 20.68
CA VAL A 218 10.90 18.68 19.34
C VAL A 218 11.22 19.73 18.27
N ILE A 219 11.83 19.29 17.18
CA ILE A 219 11.88 20.02 15.91
C ILE A 219 11.01 19.32 14.87
N VAL A 220 10.17 20.09 14.18
CA VAL A 220 9.24 19.57 13.17
C VAL A 220 9.85 19.70 11.78
N ILE A 221 9.86 18.60 11.04
CA ILE A 221 10.48 18.48 9.71
C ILE A 221 9.46 17.91 8.73
N SER A 222 9.13 18.64 7.68
CA SER A 222 8.16 18.23 6.67
C SER A 222 8.76 17.27 5.62
N ASN A 223 10.05 17.38 5.33
CA ASN A 223 10.73 16.52 4.37
C ASN A 223 12.25 16.42 4.60
N PHE A 224 12.90 15.45 3.94
CA PHE A 224 14.35 15.26 4.08
C PHE A 224 15.19 16.43 3.59
N THR A 225 14.76 17.13 2.54
CA THR A 225 15.44 18.34 2.06
C THR A 225 15.47 19.43 3.15
N GLN A 226 14.38 19.60 3.90
CA GLN A 226 14.34 20.53 5.03
C GLN A 226 15.32 20.11 6.13
N LEU A 227 15.37 18.82 6.48
CA LEU A 227 16.32 18.32 7.48
C LEU A 227 17.77 18.57 7.04
N GLU A 228 18.09 18.27 5.78
CA GLU A 228 19.43 18.43 5.21
C GLU A 228 19.88 19.90 5.27
N ASN A 229 18.96 20.82 4.96
CA ASN A 229 19.20 22.27 5.01
C ASN A 229 19.14 22.87 6.43
N THR A 230 18.66 22.12 7.43
CA THR A 230 18.63 22.57 8.81
C THR A 230 20.05 22.45 9.40
N PRO A 231 20.62 23.52 9.99
CA PRO A 231 21.93 23.45 10.63
C PRO A 231 21.95 22.39 11.74
N ASP A 232 23.02 21.63 11.82
CA ASP A 232 23.17 20.51 12.76
C ASP A 232 23.00 20.98 14.22
N GLU A 233 23.42 22.20 14.55
CA GLU A 233 23.27 22.79 15.88
C GLU A 233 21.80 22.98 16.29
N GLN A 234 20.88 23.08 15.32
CA GLN A 234 19.44 23.18 15.60
C GLN A 234 18.78 21.80 15.80
N VAL A 235 19.40 20.73 15.31
CA VAL A 235 18.88 19.34 15.41
C VAL A 235 19.52 18.59 16.56
N LYS A 236 20.79 18.87 16.85
CA LYS A 236 21.59 18.17 17.86
C LYS A 236 20.90 18.20 19.22
N GLY A 237 20.70 17.03 19.82
CA GLY A 237 20.05 16.89 21.13
C GLY A 237 18.52 17.00 21.11
N LYS A 238 17.89 17.16 19.95
CA LYS A 238 16.43 17.26 19.81
C LYS A 238 15.79 15.97 19.32
N ILE A 239 14.47 15.90 19.48
CA ILE A 239 13.62 14.88 18.86
C ILE A 239 13.17 15.43 17.51
N VAL A 240 13.46 14.70 16.43
CA VAL A 240 12.97 15.08 15.09
C VAL A 240 11.59 14.45 14.90
N LEU A 241 10.56 15.27 14.69
CA LEU A 241 9.24 14.80 14.28
C LEU A 241 9.06 15.05 12.77
N TYR A 242 9.01 13.98 11.99
CA TYR A 242 8.69 14.03 10.57
C TYR A 242 7.18 14.14 10.35
N VAL A 243 6.74 15.11 9.56
CA VAL A 243 5.33 15.36 9.23
C VAL A 243 5.07 15.40 7.72
N PRO A 244 5.40 14.31 7.00
CA PRO A 244 5.16 14.29 5.57
C PRO A 244 3.66 14.36 5.26
N ILE A 245 3.33 15.01 4.15
CA ILE A 245 2.00 14.92 3.55
C ILE A 245 1.91 13.54 2.89
N PHE A 246 0.90 12.75 3.26
CA PHE A 246 0.66 11.47 2.62
C PHE A 246 0.21 11.71 1.16
N THR A 247 0.97 11.18 0.20
CA THR A 247 0.60 11.17 -1.22
C THR A 247 0.25 9.75 -1.64
N THR A 248 1.25 8.89 -1.70
CA THR A 248 1.15 7.44 -1.86
C THR A 248 1.96 6.79 -0.75
N TYR A 249 1.67 5.53 -0.44
CA TYR A 249 2.43 4.81 0.56
C TYR A 249 3.90 4.67 0.15
N GLY A 250 4.18 4.27 -1.10
CA GLY A 250 5.55 4.12 -1.61
C GLY A 250 6.40 5.39 -1.54
N GLU A 251 5.83 6.57 -1.80
CA GLU A 251 6.56 7.84 -1.68
C GLU A 251 6.75 8.30 -0.22
N THR A 252 5.79 7.98 0.65
CA THR A 252 5.74 8.52 2.02
C THR A 252 6.45 7.60 3.03
N VAL A 253 6.48 6.28 2.79
CA VAL A 253 7.05 5.28 3.71
C VAL A 253 8.53 5.49 4.02
N VAL A 254 9.25 6.23 3.16
CA VAL A 254 10.67 6.58 3.36
C VAL A 254 10.94 7.28 4.70
N TYR A 255 9.99 8.06 5.22
CA TYR A 255 10.12 8.73 6.52
C TYR A 255 10.06 7.75 7.69
N ARG A 256 9.29 6.65 7.55
CA ARG A 256 9.32 5.54 8.50
C ARG A 256 10.63 4.78 8.39
N SER A 257 11.00 4.36 7.18
CA SER A 257 12.11 3.42 6.99
C SER A 257 13.50 4.03 7.19
N GLN A 258 13.68 5.32 6.87
CA GLN A 258 14.99 6.00 6.90
C GLN A 258 15.05 7.20 7.86
N GLY A 259 13.93 7.58 8.49
CA GLY A 259 13.84 8.79 9.30
C GLY A 259 14.84 8.81 10.47
N ALA A 260 14.99 7.68 11.16
CA ALA A 260 15.92 7.56 12.29
C ALA A 260 17.39 7.72 11.86
N THR A 261 17.76 7.09 10.75
CA THR A 261 19.09 7.23 10.15
C THR A 261 19.42 8.68 9.82
N LYS A 262 18.52 9.35 9.10
CA LYS A 262 18.73 10.74 8.68
C LYS A 262 18.73 11.72 9.86
N ALA A 263 17.89 11.51 10.87
CA ALA A 263 17.85 12.34 12.08
C ALA A 263 19.12 12.15 12.93
N SER A 264 19.56 10.90 13.11
CA SER A 264 20.78 10.57 13.86
C SER A 264 22.03 11.18 13.23
N ALA A 265 22.14 11.18 11.90
CA ALA A 265 23.24 11.82 11.18
C ALA A 265 23.38 13.33 11.48
N LYS A 266 22.30 13.98 11.91
CA LYS A 266 22.23 15.40 12.33
C LYS A 266 22.36 15.58 13.86
N GLY A 267 22.58 14.52 14.62
CA GLY A 267 22.75 14.53 16.07
C GLY A 267 21.44 14.53 16.87
N ALA A 268 20.31 14.19 16.26
CA ALA A 268 19.05 13.99 16.98
C ALA A 268 19.18 12.85 18.01
N VAL A 269 18.38 12.88 19.07
CA VAL A 269 18.40 11.85 20.14
C VAL A 269 17.25 10.84 20.01
N ALA A 270 16.21 11.17 19.24
CA ALA A 270 15.15 10.25 18.83
C ALA A 270 14.46 10.80 17.56
N SER A 271 13.71 9.95 16.87
CA SER A 271 12.87 10.37 15.74
C SER A 271 11.46 9.85 15.84
N LEU A 272 10.49 10.74 15.63
CA LEU A 272 9.08 10.41 15.52
C LEU A 272 8.64 10.63 14.08
N VAL A 273 7.66 9.85 13.63
CA VAL A 273 7.04 10.05 12.31
C VAL A 273 5.53 10.15 12.48
N ARG A 274 4.92 11.14 11.84
CA ARG A 274 3.47 11.16 11.61
C ARG A 274 3.14 9.89 10.82
N SER A 275 2.25 9.06 11.36
CA SER A 275 1.94 7.74 10.78
C SER A 275 1.70 7.81 9.26
N ILE A 276 2.20 6.80 8.54
CA ILE A 276 2.19 6.74 7.08
C ILE A 276 0.81 6.29 6.59
N THR A 277 -0.16 7.18 6.74
CA THR A 277 -1.56 6.91 6.38
C THR A 277 -2.27 8.19 5.93
N PRO A 278 -3.26 8.08 5.03
CA PRO A 278 -4.14 9.20 4.72
C PRO A 278 -5.15 9.50 5.83
N PHE A 279 -5.44 8.55 6.73
CA PHE A 279 -6.52 8.64 7.70
C PHE A 279 -6.19 7.91 9.00
N SER A 280 -6.58 8.49 10.13
CA SER A 280 -6.41 7.90 11.46
C SER A 280 -7.58 8.33 12.35
N ILE A 281 -7.88 7.51 13.36
CA ILE A 281 -8.69 7.90 14.50
C ILE A 281 -7.86 7.66 15.76
N HIS A 282 -6.87 8.53 15.97
CA HIS A 282 -5.90 8.40 17.06
C HIS A 282 -5.16 7.04 17.07
N THR A 283 -4.88 6.51 15.87
CA THR A 283 -4.25 5.21 15.64
C THR A 283 -2.86 5.41 15.01
N PRO A 284 -1.77 5.18 15.75
CA PRO A 284 -0.42 5.12 15.18
C PRO A 284 -0.22 3.87 14.31
N HIS A 285 0.66 3.95 13.31
CA HIS A 285 0.98 2.83 12.40
C HIS A 285 2.44 2.42 12.56
N THR A 286 2.69 1.17 12.95
CA THR A 286 4.06 0.64 13.04
C THR A 286 4.63 0.28 11.65
N GLY A 287 5.69 -0.50 11.62
CA GLY A 287 6.36 -0.93 10.39
C GLY A 287 7.86 -0.94 10.53
N SER A 288 8.51 -1.61 9.58
CA SER A 288 9.96 -1.78 9.58
C SER A 288 10.70 -0.46 9.34
N GLN A 289 11.84 -0.32 10.01
CA GLN A 289 12.86 0.68 9.70
C GLN A 289 14.25 0.06 9.69
N THR A 290 15.22 0.76 9.10
CA THR A 290 16.63 0.35 9.10
C THR A 290 17.55 1.49 9.51
N TYR A 291 18.56 1.15 10.30
CA TYR A 291 19.68 2.04 10.59
C TYR A 291 20.73 1.92 9.48
N GLY A 292 21.14 3.05 8.92
CA GLY A 292 22.23 3.11 7.95
C GLY A 292 23.60 2.90 8.59
N ASP A 293 24.63 2.75 7.76
CA ASP A 293 26.00 2.61 8.23
C ASP A 293 26.52 3.90 8.87
N GLY A 294 27.28 3.76 9.96
CA GLY A 294 28.02 4.86 10.58
C GLY A 294 27.18 5.87 11.37
N VAL A 295 25.87 5.65 11.55
CA VAL A 295 25.02 6.46 12.44
C VAL A 295 24.83 5.79 13.79
N VAL A 296 24.58 6.58 14.83
CA VAL A 296 24.20 6.05 16.15
C VAL A 296 22.73 5.64 16.11
N PRO A 297 22.36 4.40 16.42
CA PRO A 297 20.95 4.03 16.52
C PRO A 297 20.23 4.89 17.57
N ILE A 298 19.11 5.48 17.19
CA ILE A 298 18.26 6.30 18.08
C ILE A 298 16.85 5.72 18.16
N PRO A 299 16.15 5.81 19.31
CA PRO A 299 14.77 5.34 19.43
C PRO A 299 13.86 6.02 18.42
N THR A 300 12.94 5.26 17.83
CA THR A 300 12.02 5.78 16.82
C THR A 300 10.65 5.14 16.83
N ALA A 301 9.62 5.96 16.71
CA ALA A 301 8.22 5.55 16.76
C ALA A 301 7.37 6.33 15.75
N ALA A 302 6.25 5.75 15.34
CA ALA A 302 5.17 6.48 14.72
C ALA A 302 4.24 7.03 15.81
N ILE A 303 3.69 8.22 15.56
CA ILE A 303 2.61 8.81 16.36
C ILE A 303 1.39 9.05 15.49
N SER A 304 0.21 9.19 16.12
CA SER A 304 -1.03 9.43 15.39
C SER A 304 -0.99 10.74 14.59
N LEU A 305 -1.84 10.83 13.58
CA LEU A 305 -1.96 12.05 12.75
C LEU A 305 -2.34 13.26 13.61
N GLU A 306 -3.29 13.07 14.52
CA GLU A 306 -3.86 14.10 15.37
C GLU A 306 -2.82 14.66 16.34
N ASP A 307 -1.98 13.80 16.92
CA ASP A 307 -0.90 14.20 17.81
C ASP A 307 0.25 14.88 17.07
N ALA A 308 0.65 14.35 15.90
CA ALA A 308 1.64 15.01 15.05
C ALA A 308 1.17 16.40 14.58
N ASP A 309 -0.09 16.51 14.16
CA ASP A 309 -0.68 17.77 13.71
C ASP A 309 -0.85 18.75 14.89
N LEU A 310 -1.17 18.26 16.09
CA LEU A 310 -1.17 19.07 17.32
C LEU A 310 0.21 19.66 17.61
N ILE A 311 1.25 18.82 17.64
CA ILE A 311 2.64 19.24 17.90
C ILE A 311 3.07 20.25 16.83
N THR A 312 2.76 19.98 15.57
CA THR A 312 3.06 20.88 14.44
C THR A 312 2.42 22.25 14.61
N ARG A 313 1.13 22.32 15.00
CA ARG A 313 0.47 23.61 15.24
C ARG A 313 1.10 24.38 16.39
N ILE A 314 1.56 23.71 17.45
CA ILE A 314 2.24 24.35 18.59
C ILE A 314 3.60 24.88 18.14
N HIS A 315 4.41 24.04 17.49
CA HIS A 315 5.72 24.41 16.96
C HIS A 315 5.65 25.60 15.99
N ASN A 316 4.69 25.60 15.06
CA ASN A 316 4.53 26.69 14.08
C ASN A 316 4.15 28.04 14.70
N ARG A 317 3.66 28.07 15.96
CA ARG A 317 3.43 29.32 16.70
C ARG A 317 4.69 29.83 17.42
N GLY A 318 5.82 29.13 17.30
CA GLY A 318 7.05 29.42 18.03
C GLY A 318 7.00 28.98 19.51
N GLU A 319 5.98 28.20 19.89
CA GLU A 319 5.90 27.63 21.23
C GLU A 319 6.78 26.38 21.32
N LYS A 320 7.45 26.23 22.46
CA LYS A 320 8.31 25.09 22.73
C LYS A 320 7.47 23.83 22.97
N VAL A 321 7.87 22.72 22.35
CA VAL A 321 7.33 21.39 22.62
C VAL A 321 8.43 20.53 23.20
N VAL A 322 8.19 19.96 24.38
CA VAL A 322 9.11 19.03 25.03
C VAL A 322 8.39 17.71 25.23
N LEU A 323 9.01 16.62 24.77
CA LEU A 323 8.50 15.27 24.99
C LEU A 323 9.45 14.51 25.91
N HIS A 324 8.85 13.63 26.71
CA HIS A 324 9.53 12.54 27.38
C HIS A 324 9.16 11.23 26.68
N ILE A 325 10.17 10.50 26.20
CA ILE A 325 10.03 9.22 25.48
C ILE A 325 10.65 8.12 26.33
N LEU A 326 9.88 7.06 26.57
CA LEU A 326 10.34 5.80 27.13
C LEU A 326 9.99 4.69 26.15
N MET A 327 10.98 3.93 25.69
CA MET A 327 10.77 2.79 24.81
C MET A 327 11.70 1.66 25.20
N ASN A 328 11.19 0.45 25.24
CA ASN A 328 11.99 -0.75 25.44
C ASN A 328 11.76 -1.73 24.29
N SER A 329 12.82 -2.36 23.81
CA SER A 329 12.76 -3.40 22.80
C SER A 329 13.91 -4.38 22.95
N SER A 330 13.80 -5.52 22.27
CA SER A 330 14.92 -6.45 22.12
C SER A 330 14.95 -6.97 20.68
N LEU A 331 16.15 -7.25 20.17
CA LEU A 331 16.35 -7.87 18.87
C LEU A 331 17.23 -9.09 19.04
N GLU A 332 16.74 -10.25 18.60
CA GLU A 332 17.50 -11.50 18.55
C GLU A 332 17.23 -12.22 17.23
N THR A 333 18.01 -13.27 16.96
CA THR A 333 17.76 -14.17 15.82
C THR A 333 17.06 -15.43 16.31
N LYS A 334 16.05 -15.89 15.56
CA LYS A 334 15.34 -17.15 15.76
C LYS A 334 15.26 -17.94 14.46
N VAL A 335 14.84 -19.19 14.56
CA VAL A 335 14.46 -19.99 13.39
C VAL A 335 12.95 -19.95 13.28
N SER A 336 12.46 -19.72 12.07
CA SER A 336 11.07 -19.84 11.64
C SER A 336 11.01 -20.69 10.37
N ARG A 337 9.85 -20.84 9.74
CA ARG A 337 9.65 -21.68 8.56
C ARG A 337 8.82 -21.01 7.47
N ASN A 338 9.30 -21.06 6.23
CA ASN A 338 8.41 -20.96 5.07
C ASN A 338 7.60 -22.25 4.97
N THR A 339 6.32 -22.15 4.57
CA THR A 339 5.45 -23.32 4.37
C THR A 339 5.08 -23.45 2.90
N LEU A 340 5.29 -24.63 2.32
CA LEU A 340 5.06 -24.93 0.92
C LEU A 340 4.01 -26.04 0.82
N ILE A 341 2.91 -25.79 0.11
CA ILE A 341 1.80 -26.75 -0.06
C ILE A 341 1.58 -26.96 -1.56
N ASP A 342 1.81 -28.19 -2.04
CA ASP A 342 1.72 -28.53 -3.46
C ASP A 342 0.41 -29.25 -3.81
N LEU A 343 -0.27 -28.74 -4.83
CA LEU A 343 -1.18 -29.52 -5.66
C LEU A 343 -0.44 -29.96 -6.92
N LYS A 344 -0.01 -31.23 -6.95
CA LYS A 344 0.81 -31.77 -8.05
C LYS A 344 0.11 -31.72 -9.41
N GLY A 345 0.84 -31.22 -10.40
CA GLY A 345 0.40 -31.18 -11.79
C GLY A 345 0.43 -32.54 -12.48
N SER A 346 -0.32 -32.68 -13.57
CA SER A 346 -0.49 -33.96 -14.27
C SER A 346 0.53 -34.25 -15.38
N LYS A 347 1.14 -33.21 -15.98
CA LYS A 347 2.04 -33.37 -17.16
C LYS A 347 3.46 -32.90 -16.91
N ASN A 348 3.61 -31.76 -16.24
CA ASN A 348 4.88 -31.11 -15.93
C ASN A 348 4.94 -30.78 -14.43
N PRO A 349 4.94 -31.81 -13.56
CA PRO A 349 4.87 -31.60 -12.12
C PRO A 349 6.08 -30.86 -11.53
N GLU A 350 7.20 -30.80 -12.26
CA GLU A 350 8.37 -30.01 -11.92
C GLU A 350 8.18 -28.50 -12.12
N LYS A 351 7.26 -28.08 -12.99
CA LYS A 351 6.96 -26.67 -13.25
C LYS A 351 5.97 -26.14 -12.22
N LEU A 352 6.19 -24.91 -11.76
CA LEU A 352 5.45 -24.30 -10.65
C LEU A 352 4.66 -23.08 -11.12
N VAL A 353 3.40 -23.01 -10.73
CA VAL A 353 2.66 -21.76 -10.59
C VAL A 353 2.50 -21.52 -9.10
N ILE A 354 3.12 -20.47 -8.59
CA ILE A 354 3.14 -20.15 -7.17
C ILE A 354 2.03 -19.15 -6.87
N VAL A 355 1.28 -19.38 -5.79
CA VAL A 355 0.38 -18.43 -5.16
C VAL A 355 0.84 -18.21 -3.71
N SER A 356 0.97 -16.97 -3.27
CA SER A 356 1.56 -16.68 -1.96
C SER A 356 0.87 -15.56 -1.19
N GLY A 357 1.21 -15.53 0.08
CA GLY A 357 0.97 -14.49 1.08
C GLY A 357 1.93 -14.74 2.25
N HIS A 358 2.04 -13.83 3.21
CA HIS A 358 2.90 -14.04 4.39
C HIS A 358 2.09 -14.44 5.61
N ILE A 359 2.69 -15.28 6.48
CA ILE A 359 2.00 -15.83 7.65
C ILE A 359 2.28 -15.01 8.93
N ASP A 360 3.36 -14.25 8.94
CA ASP A 360 3.62 -13.33 10.02
C ASP A 360 2.71 -12.09 9.94
N SER A 361 2.85 -11.23 10.92
CA SER A 361 2.21 -9.92 10.96
C SER A 361 2.98 -9.06 11.93
N TRP A 362 2.74 -7.75 11.94
CA TRP A 362 3.10 -6.94 13.11
C TRP A 362 2.48 -7.45 14.40
N ASP A 363 3.02 -6.95 15.51
CA ASP A 363 2.65 -7.28 16.89
C ASP A 363 1.44 -6.51 17.40
N VAL A 364 0.70 -5.85 16.51
CA VAL A 364 -0.53 -5.10 16.79
C VAL A 364 -1.68 -5.64 15.94
N GLY A 365 -2.90 -5.49 16.43
CA GLY A 365 -4.08 -6.03 15.76
C GLY A 365 -4.06 -7.55 15.69
N GLN A 366 -4.55 -8.08 14.57
CA GLN A 366 -4.67 -9.51 14.33
C GLN A 366 -3.98 -9.97 13.03
N GLY A 367 -3.47 -9.04 12.21
CA GLY A 367 -2.94 -9.34 10.88
C GLY A 367 -4.00 -10.01 10.02
N ALA A 368 -5.22 -9.45 9.99
CA ALA A 368 -6.36 -10.06 9.32
C ALA A 368 -6.31 -9.76 7.83
N MET A 369 -6.03 -8.50 7.48
CA MET A 369 -5.84 -8.03 6.12
C MET A 369 -4.36 -8.09 5.70
N ASP A 370 -3.43 -7.93 6.64
CA ASP A 370 -1.97 -7.92 6.42
C ASP A 370 -1.28 -9.00 7.27
N ASP A 371 -1.09 -10.23 6.77
CA ASP A 371 -1.59 -10.74 5.48
C ASP A 371 -2.43 -12.02 5.65
N GLY A 372 -3.30 -12.04 6.66
CA GLY A 372 -4.25 -13.13 6.83
C GLY A 372 -5.09 -13.39 5.56
N GLY A 373 -5.63 -12.32 4.96
CA GLY A 373 -6.43 -12.39 3.75
C GLY A 373 -5.68 -13.02 2.58
N GLY A 374 -4.50 -12.51 2.24
CA GLY A 374 -3.68 -13.00 1.14
C GLY A 374 -3.23 -14.45 1.34
N LEU A 375 -2.80 -14.78 2.56
CA LEU A 375 -2.51 -16.15 2.97
C LEU A 375 -3.71 -17.09 2.74
N PHE A 376 -4.91 -16.69 3.12
CA PHE A 376 -6.08 -17.56 3.02
C PHE A 376 -6.64 -17.71 1.61
N ILE A 377 -6.56 -16.69 0.74
CA ILE A 377 -6.92 -16.87 -0.67
C ILE A 377 -5.89 -17.74 -1.41
N SER A 378 -4.61 -17.64 -1.06
CA SER A 378 -3.54 -18.48 -1.60
C SER A 378 -3.62 -19.92 -1.09
N TRP A 379 -4.05 -20.14 0.15
CA TRP A 379 -4.42 -21.45 0.67
C TRP A 379 -5.65 -22.03 -0.03
N ALA A 380 -6.68 -21.21 -0.26
CA ALA A 380 -7.93 -21.64 -0.88
C ALA A 380 -7.72 -22.16 -2.31
N ALA A 381 -6.77 -21.61 -3.06
CA ALA A 381 -6.51 -21.99 -4.45
C ALA A 381 -6.29 -23.51 -4.67
N PRO A 382 -5.25 -24.15 -4.10
CA PRO A 382 -5.08 -25.59 -4.24
C PRO A 382 -6.22 -26.40 -3.60
N VAL A 383 -6.87 -25.90 -2.55
CA VAL A 383 -8.02 -26.58 -1.91
C VAL A 383 -9.24 -26.62 -2.83
N ILE A 384 -9.61 -25.49 -3.43
CA ILE A 384 -10.75 -25.40 -4.36
C ILE A 384 -10.50 -26.27 -5.59
N MET A 385 -9.29 -26.19 -6.18
CA MET A 385 -8.91 -27.07 -7.30
C MET A 385 -9.03 -28.55 -6.92
N LYS A 386 -8.54 -28.94 -5.74
CA LYS A 386 -8.64 -30.31 -5.23
C LYS A 386 -10.09 -30.77 -5.09
N ARG A 387 -10.95 -29.95 -4.48
CA ARG A 387 -12.38 -30.28 -4.25
C ARG A 387 -13.20 -30.35 -5.53
N LEU A 388 -12.82 -29.57 -6.55
CA LEU A 388 -13.42 -29.63 -7.89
C LEU A 388 -12.80 -30.70 -8.80
N ASN A 389 -11.82 -31.48 -8.30
CA ASN A 389 -11.04 -32.45 -9.06
C ASN A 389 -10.34 -31.84 -10.29
N LEU A 390 -9.96 -30.56 -10.20
CA LEU A 390 -9.16 -29.87 -11.20
C LEU A 390 -7.68 -30.18 -10.97
N THR A 391 -7.05 -30.82 -11.96
CA THR A 391 -5.61 -31.13 -11.91
C THR A 391 -4.93 -30.45 -13.09
N PRO A 392 -4.26 -29.30 -12.89
CA PRO A 392 -3.60 -28.58 -13.98
C PRO A 392 -2.37 -29.35 -14.50
N LYS A 393 -1.89 -28.97 -15.69
CA LYS A 393 -0.67 -29.56 -16.27
C LYS A 393 0.57 -29.34 -15.40
N ARG A 394 0.74 -28.16 -14.80
CA ARG A 394 1.85 -27.77 -13.90
C ARG A 394 1.43 -27.85 -12.44
N THR A 395 2.38 -27.96 -11.52
CA THR A 395 2.10 -27.95 -10.08
C THR A 395 1.69 -26.54 -9.63
N VAL A 396 0.60 -26.44 -8.87
CA VAL A 396 0.23 -25.21 -8.17
C VAL A 396 0.77 -25.32 -6.75
N ARG A 397 1.64 -24.38 -6.35
CA ARG A 397 2.27 -24.34 -5.03
C ARG A 397 1.75 -23.12 -4.27
N ALA A 398 1.12 -23.34 -3.13
CA ALA A 398 0.91 -22.27 -2.16
C ALA A 398 2.17 -22.09 -1.31
N ILE A 399 2.67 -20.87 -1.17
CA ILE A 399 3.77 -20.56 -0.24
C ILE A 399 3.29 -19.55 0.79
N PHE A 400 3.54 -19.85 2.06
CA PHE A 400 3.35 -18.91 3.17
C PHE A 400 4.72 -18.44 3.63
N TRP A 401 5.05 -17.18 3.31
CA TRP A 401 6.32 -16.58 3.66
C TRP A 401 6.39 -16.26 5.15
N THR A 402 7.58 -16.35 5.74
CA THR A 402 7.83 -15.88 7.10
C THR A 402 8.76 -14.69 7.12
N ALA A 403 8.54 -13.78 8.06
CA ALA A 403 9.34 -12.59 8.27
C ALA A 403 9.35 -11.63 7.06
N GLU A 404 8.20 -11.49 6.39
CA GLU A 404 7.97 -10.42 5.40
C GLU A 404 8.18 -9.07 6.08
N GLU A 405 7.54 -8.88 7.23
CA GLU A 405 7.39 -7.60 7.92
C GLU A 405 8.74 -7.02 8.39
N LEU A 406 9.72 -7.90 8.62
CA LEU A 406 11.08 -7.54 9.01
C LEU A 406 12.07 -7.59 7.84
N GLY A 407 11.58 -7.58 6.61
CA GLY A 407 12.35 -7.36 5.39
C GLY A 407 12.42 -8.58 4.46
N LEU A 408 11.28 -9.20 4.17
CA LEU A 408 11.11 -10.23 3.14
C LEU A 408 12.00 -11.46 3.34
N VAL A 409 12.32 -11.78 4.60
CA VAL A 409 13.43 -12.69 4.93
C VAL A 409 13.14 -14.11 4.42
N GLY A 410 11.88 -14.56 4.53
CA GLY A 410 11.42 -15.84 4.00
C GLY A 410 11.57 -15.93 2.49
N ALA A 411 11.12 -14.92 1.74
CA ALA A 411 11.24 -14.90 0.30
C ALA A 411 12.70 -14.90 -0.18
N TYR A 412 13.57 -14.08 0.44
CA TYR A 412 15.01 -14.08 0.14
C TYR A 412 15.67 -15.43 0.44
N ALA A 413 15.28 -16.10 1.52
CA ALA A 413 15.81 -17.42 1.86
C ALA A 413 15.39 -18.47 0.82
N TYR A 414 14.13 -18.45 0.39
CA TYR A 414 13.63 -19.33 -0.67
C TYR A 414 14.33 -19.06 -2.01
N GLU A 415 14.44 -17.80 -2.42
CA GLU A 415 15.15 -17.45 -3.66
C GLU A 415 16.59 -17.96 -3.64
N LYS A 416 17.30 -17.76 -2.52
CA LYS A 416 18.67 -18.25 -2.36
C LYS A 416 18.76 -19.77 -2.44
N ALA A 417 17.83 -20.50 -1.82
CA ALA A 417 17.81 -21.96 -1.83
C ALA A 417 17.46 -22.54 -3.21
N HIS A 418 16.54 -21.89 -3.92
CA HIS A 418 15.92 -22.40 -5.15
C HIS A 418 16.39 -21.70 -6.43
N ARG A 419 17.35 -20.76 -6.37
CA ARG A 419 17.84 -19.97 -7.53
C ARG A 419 18.21 -20.84 -8.74
N ASN A 420 18.87 -21.98 -8.50
CA ASN A 420 19.30 -22.88 -9.58
C ASN A 420 18.13 -23.63 -10.25
N GLU A 421 17.00 -23.72 -9.56
CA GLU A 421 15.75 -24.34 -10.03
C GLU A 421 14.73 -23.27 -10.45
N SER A 422 15.10 -21.99 -10.42
CA SER A 422 14.21 -20.87 -10.74
C SER A 422 13.58 -20.99 -12.13
N HIS A 423 14.22 -21.68 -13.09
CA HIS A 423 13.69 -21.99 -14.43
C HIS A 423 12.42 -22.88 -14.43
N ASN A 424 12.08 -23.48 -13.28
CA ASN A 424 10.86 -24.23 -13.07
C ASN A 424 9.68 -23.35 -12.62
N ILE A 425 9.93 -22.18 -12.06
CA ILE A 425 8.88 -21.23 -11.67
C ILE A 425 8.28 -20.60 -12.94
N ASN A 426 7.13 -21.09 -13.36
CA ASN A 426 6.47 -20.62 -14.57
C ASN A 426 5.83 -19.26 -14.38
N PHE A 427 5.20 -19.05 -13.22
CA PHE A 427 4.58 -17.80 -12.83
C PHE A 427 4.50 -17.74 -11.30
N ILE A 428 4.65 -16.56 -10.70
CA ILE A 428 4.56 -16.36 -9.25
C ILE A 428 3.56 -15.26 -8.91
N MET A 429 2.66 -15.53 -7.98
CA MET A 429 1.55 -14.65 -7.63
C MET A 429 1.52 -14.38 -6.14
N GLU A 430 1.22 -13.14 -5.75
CA GLU A 430 1.14 -12.73 -4.35
C GLU A 430 -0.07 -11.84 -4.06
N SER A 431 -0.73 -12.06 -2.93
CA SER A 431 -1.67 -11.10 -2.38
C SER A 431 -1.14 -10.66 -1.03
N ASP A 432 -0.83 -9.37 -0.89
CA ASP A 432 -0.21 -8.77 0.32
C ASP A 432 -0.62 -7.29 0.50
N GLU A 433 -1.63 -6.84 -0.25
CA GLU A 433 -2.21 -5.50 -0.11
C GLU A 433 -3.72 -5.61 0.12
N GLY A 434 -4.06 -6.43 1.12
CA GLY A 434 -5.41 -6.77 1.52
C GLY A 434 -6.15 -7.63 0.50
N THR A 435 -7.41 -7.93 0.84
CA THR A 435 -8.28 -8.82 0.05
C THR A 435 -9.66 -8.23 -0.19
N PHE A 436 -9.69 -6.93 -0.47
CA PHE A 436 -10.90 -6.22 -0.89
C PHE A 436 -11.41 -6.72 -2.25
N ALA A 437 -12.52 -6.15 -2.72
CA ALA A 437 -13.12 -6.47 -4.01
C ALA A 437 -12.07 -6.56 -5.14
N PRO A 438 -11.92 -7.73 -5.80
CA PRO A 438 -10.91 -7.91 -6.85
C PRO A 438 -11.27 -7.10 -8.09
N LEU A 439 -10.27 -6.40 -8.66
CA LEU A 439 -10.38 -5.60 -9.88
C LEU A 439 -9.54 -6.19 -11.03
N GLY A 440 -8.59 -7.07 -10.72
CA GLY A 440 -7.78 -7.83 -11.68
C GLY A 440 -6.38 -8.13 -11.14
N LEU A 441 -5.35 -7.89 -11.94
CA LEU A 441 -3.95 -8.11 -11.54
C LEU A 441 -3.08 -6.89 -11.82
N ALA A 442 -2.08 -6.66 -10.96
CA ALA A 442 -0.88 -5.91 -11.30
C ALA A 442 0.22 -6.91 -11.64
N ALA A 443 0.88 -6.79 -12.80
CA ALA A 443 1.78 -7.83 -13.30
C ALA A 443 3.10 -7.30 -13.86
N ALA A 444 4.15 -8.10 -13.64
CA ALA A 444 5.49 -7.97 -14.19
C ALA A 444 5.78 -9.09 -15.20
N GLY A 445 6.44 -8.75 -16.29
CA GLY A 445 6.95 -9.69 -17.28
C GLY A 445 7.12 -9.06 -18.65
N THR A 446 7.46 -9.90 -19.63
CA THR A 446 7.55 -9.44 -21.04
C THR A 446 6.20 -8.96 -21.56
N GLU A 447 6.19 -8.19 -22.65
CA GLU A 447 4.96 -7.80 -23.36
C GLU A 447 4.09 -9.03 -23.70
N LYS A 448 4.71 -10.15 -24.10
CA LYS A 448 3.99 -11.39 -24.38
C LYS A 448 3.34 -12.00 -23.13
N THR A 449 4.03 -11.93 -21.99
CA THR A 449 3.47 -12.32 -20.69
C THR A 449 2.25 -11.48 -20.34
N LEU A 450 2.37 -10.16 -20.43
CA LEU A 450 1.28 -9.23 -20.14
C LEU A 450 0.10 -9.44 -21.09
N CYS A 451 0.35 -9.76 -22.37
CA CYS A 451 -0.70 -10.15 -23.31
C CYS A 451 -1.43 -11.43 -22.89
N ILE A 452 -0.72 -12.47 -22.45
CA ILE A 452 -1.34 -13.70 -21.95
C ILE A 452 -2.21 -13.39 -20.73
N VAL A 453 -1.69 -12.64 -19.75
CA VAL A 453 -2.43 -12.24 -18.55
C VAL A 453 -3.66 -11.42 -18.92
N ALA A 454 -3.54 -10.44 -19.83
CA ALA A 454 -4.66 -9.64 -20.31
C ALA A 454 -5.75 -10.50 -20.96
N GLU A 455 -5.36 -11.53 -21.74
CA GLU A 455 -6.30 -12.45 -22.36
C GLU A 455 -7.04 -13.30 -21.31
N VAL A 456 -6.33 -13.81 -20.29
CA VAL A 456 -6.92 -14.53 -19.15
C VAL A 456 -7.93 -13.64 -18.42
N LEU A 457 -7.58 -12.38 -18.16
CA LEU A 457 -8.41 -11.43 -17.42
C LEU A 457 -9.75 -11.11 -18.12
N LYS A 458 -9.87 -11.30 -19.44
CA LYS A 458 -11.15 -11.14 -20.15
C LYS A 458 -12.23 -12.10 -19.64
N LEU A 459 -11.86 -13.26 -19.09
CA LEU A 459 -12.82 -14.24 -18.54
C LEU A 459 -13.50 -13.75 -17.26
N PHE A 460 -12.99 -12.69 -16.63
CA PHE A 460 -13.45 -12.18 -15.33
C PHE A 460 -14.28 -10.89 -15.44
N GLN A 461 -14.72 -10.51 -16.64
CA GLN A 461 -15.58 -9.35 -16.86
C GLN A 461 -16.91 -9.46 -16.09
N SER A 462 -17.45 -10.66 -15.88
CA SER A 462 -18.71 -10.89 -15.16
C SER A 462 -18.66 -10.47 -13.69
N ILE A 463 -17.47 -10.43 -13.09
CA ILE A 463 -17.24 -10.02 -11.69
C ILE A 463 -16.48 -8.68 -11.60
N ASN A 464 -16.34 -7.96 -12.72
CA ASN A 464 -15.58 -6.71 -12.82
C ASN A 464 -14.08 -6.80 -12.44
N ALA A 465 -13.49 -7.99 -12.53
CA ALA A 465 -12.08 -8.24 -12.18
C ALA A 465 -11.17 -8.41 -13.40
N SER A 466 -11.35 -7.61 -14.45
CA SER A 466 -10.66 -7.76 -15.74
C SER A 466 -9.55 -6.73 -16.00
N THR A 467 -9.12 -5.98 -14.98
CA THR A 467 -8.12 -4.91 -15.13
C THR A 467 -6.70 -5.46 -15.05
N LEU A 468 -5.85 -5.10 -16.01
CA LEU A 468 -4.42 -5.36 -15.93
C LEU A 468 -3.67 -4.05 -15.71
N VAL A 469 -2.90 -4.00 -14.62
CA VAL A 469 -1.92 -2.96 -14.36
C VAL A 469 -0.52 -3.50 -14.68
N GLU A 470 0.26 -2.74 -15.44
CA GLU A 470 1.67 -3.04 -15.68
C GLU A 470 2.51 -2.47 -14.52
N GLU A 471 3.25 -3.34 -13.83
CA GLU A 471 4.05 -2.97 -12.65
C GLU A 471 5.32 -3.83 -12.58
N ASP A 472 6.49 -3.21 -12.38
CA ASP A 472 7.78 -3.93 -12.38
C ASP A 472 7.95 -4.83 -11.15
N SER A 473 7.30 -4.47 -10.04
CA SER A 473 7.41 -5.14 -8.73
C SER A 473 6.03 -5.26 -8.08
N PRO A 474 5.17 -6.18 -8.54
CA PRO A 474 3.76 -6.20 -8.17
C PRO A 474 3.49 -6.65 -6.73
N GLY A 475 4.36 -7.44 -6.10
CA GLY A 475 4.23 -7.88 -4.70
C GLY A 475 5.57 -7.78 -3.96
N SER A 476 5.52 -7.68 -2.64
CA SER A 476 6.65 -7.42 -1.74
C SER A 476 7.65 -8.58 -1.74
N ASP A 477 7.21 -9.77 -1.31
CA ASP A 477 8.01 -10.99 -1.22
C ASP A 477 8.36 -11.52 -2.62
N ILE A 478 7.50 -11.30 -3.62
CA ILE A 478 7.78 -11.76 -5.00
C ILE A 478 8.71 -10.82 -5.79
N ALA A 479 9.00 -9.63 -5.28
CA ALA A 479 9.83 -8.61 -5.96
C ALA A 479 11.21 -9.12 -6.36
N ILE A 480 11.84 -9.96 -5.53
CA ILE A 480 13.15 -10.54 -5.83
C ILE A 480 13.10 -11.50 -7.03
N PHE A 481 11.98 -12.19 -7.23
CA PHE A 481 11.79 -13.13 -8.33
C PHE A 481 11.48 -12.38 -9.64
N THR A 482 10.62 -11.37 -9.59
CA THR A 482 10.32 -10.54 -10.76
C THR A 482 11.53 -9.74 -11.20
N GLY A 483 12.32 -9.22 -10.25
CA GLY A 483 13.62 -8.59 -10.51
C GLY A 483 14.65 -9.53 -11.17
N ASN A 484 14.50 -10.84 -11.01
CA ASN A 484 15.31 -11.88 -11.66
C ASN A 484 14.71 -12.38 -13.00
N GLY A 485 13.65 -11.73 -13.50
CA GLY A 485 13.02 -12.06 -14.78
C GLY A 485 12.00 -13.21 -14.71
N ILE A 486 11.55 -13.61 -13.52
CA ILE A 486 10.43 -14.54 -13.39
C ILE A 486 9.13 -13.73 -13.52
N PRO A 487 8.24 -14.06 -14.46
CA PRO A 487 6.98 -13.35 -14.60
C PRO A 487 6.11 -13.57 -13.35
N GLY A 488 5.40 -12.53 -12.92
CA GLY A 488 4.57 -12.61 -11.73
C GLY A 488 3.53 -11.52 -11.64
N ALA A 489 2.63 -11.66 -10.68
CA ALA A 489 1.53 -10.71 -10.48
C ALA A 489 1.08 -10.62 -9.02
N SER A 490 0.43 -9.53 -8.68
CA SER A 490 -0.30 -9.39 -7.44
C SER A 490 -1.77 -9.11 -7.67
N LEU A 491 -2.57 -9.35 -6.63
CA LEU A 491 -3.98 -9.03 -6.64
C LEU A 491 -4.16 -7.51 -6.77
N HIS A 492 -4.77 -7.06 -7.87
CA HIS A 492 -5.25 -5.69 -7.97
C HIS A 492 -6.68 -5.63 -7.44
N ASN A 493 -6.89 -4.98 -6.30
CA ASN A 493 -8.18 -4.88 -5.62
C ASN A 493 -8.54 -3.40 -5.28
N ASP A 494 -9.75 -3.14 -4.79
CA ASP A 494 -10.18 -1.82 -4.28
C ASP A 494 -9.54 -1.50 -2.92
N ASN A 495 -8.21 -1.29 -2.92
CA ASN A 495 -7.40 -1.09 -1.73
C ASN A 495 -7.45 0.33 -1.15
N SER A 496 -8.47 1.13 -1.48
CA SER A 496 -8.55 2.56 -1.11
C SER A 496 -8.54 2.81 0.41
N LYS A 497 -8.90 1.79 1.21
CA LYS A 497 -8.93 1.83 2.68
C LYS A 497 -7.82 1.04 3.35
N TYR A 498 -6.97 0.35 2.60
CA TYR A 498 -5.91 -0.51 3.15
C TYR A 498 -5.07 0.23 4.21
N PHE A 499 -4.54 1.39 3.83
CA PHE A 499 -3.68 2.19 4.71
C PHE A 499 -4.41 2.86 5.88
N TRP A 500 -5.74 2.73 6.02
CA TRP A 500 -6.44 3.18 7.22
C TRP A 500 -6.20 2.24 8.41
N PHE A 501 -5.90 0.97 8.14
CA PHE A 501 -5.77 -0.08 9.16
C PHE A 501 -4.41 -0.76 9.18
N HIS A 502 -3.73 -0.83 8.03
CA HIS A 502 -2.43 -1.49 7.88
C HIS A 502 -1.43 -1.06 8.96
N HIS A 503 -0.82 -2.06 9.62
CA HIS A 503 0.12 -1.90 10.75
C HIS A 503 -0.47 -1.20 12.00
N THR A 504 -1.75 -1.39 12.30
CA THR A 504 -2.41 -0.84 13.50
C THR A 504 -3.19 -1.90 14.26
N GLU A 505 -3.63 -1.54 15.47
CA GLU A 505 -4.61 -2.33 16.23
C GLU A 505 -5.98 -2.49 15.52
N GLY A 506 -6.23 -1.69 14.48
CA GLY A 506 -7.45 -1.76 13.68
C GLY A 506 -7.45 -2.88 12.63
N ASP A 507 -6.30 -3.48 12.32
CA ASP A 507 -6.23 -4.63 11.41
C ASP A 507 -6.81 -5.87 12.09
N THR A 508 -8.10 -6.11 11.83
CA THR A 508 -8.93 -7.13 12.46
C THR A 508 -9.96 -7.63 11.44
N MET A 509 -10.67 -8.71 11.76
CA MET A 509 -11.74 -9.25 10.89
C MET A 509 -12.86 -8.24 10.53
N ASN A 510 -12.97 -7.11 11.24
CA ASN A 510 -13.92 -6.05 10.91
C ASN A 510 -13.62 -5.34 9.58
N VAL A 511 -12.38 -5.45 9.09
CA VAL A 511 -11.94 -4.87 7.81
C VAL A 511 -12.35 -5.77 6.63
N GLU A 512 -12.43 -7.08 6.86
CA GLU A 512 -12.71 -8.08 5.83
C GLU A 512 -14.20 -8.23 5.52
N SER A 513 -14.52 -8.41 4.23
CA SER A 513 -15.86 -8.81 3.78
C SER A 513 -15.86 -10.30 3.40
N PRO A 514 -16.81 -11.10 3.92
CA PRO A 514 -16.95 -12.49 3.49
C PRO A 514 -17.17 -12.62 1.98
N GLU A 515 -17.97 -11.73 1.39
CA GLU A 515 -18.28 -11.75 -0.04
C GLU A 515 -17.05 -11.38 -0.90
N GLU A 516 -16.27 -10.39 -0.48
CA GLU A 516 -15.05 -9.98 -1.20
C GLU A 516 -13.96 -11.06 -1.09
N LEU A 517 -13.81 -11.71 0.06
CA LEU A 517 -12.90 -12.84 0.23
C LEU A 517 -13.28 -14.05 -0.63
N ASP A 518 -14.56 -14.39 -0.71
CA ASP A 518 -15.03 -15.47 -1.60
C ASP A 518 -14.75 -15.13 -3.08
N LEU A 519 -14.99 -13.87 -3.48
CA LEU A 519 -14.66 -13.40 -4.83
C LEU A 519 -13.16 -13.42 -5.11
N GLY A 520 -12.35 -12.95 -4.14
CA GLY A 520 -10.88 -12.97 -4.20
C GLY A 520 -10.35 -14.39 -4.34
N ALA A 521 -10.79 -15.31 -3.49
CA ALA A 521 -10.43 -16.72 -3.56
C ALA A 521 -10.82 -17.36 -4.91
N ALA A 522 -12.02 -17.07 -5.42
CA ALA A 522 -12.48 -17.59 -6.71
C ALA A 522 -11.61 -17.07 -7.87
N PHE A 523 -11.38 -15.76 -7.92
CA PHE A 523 -10.55 -15.09 -8.92
C PHE A 523 -9.11 -15.63 -8.90
N TRP A 524 -8.50 -15.66 -7.73
CA TRP A 524 -7.12 -16.12 -7.51
C TRP A 524 -6.94 -17.57 -7.94
N THR A 525 -7.86 -18.45 -7.55
CA THR A 525 -7.88 -19.86 -7.93
C THR A 525 -7.98 -20.03 -9.45
N ALA A 526 -8.94 -19.35 -10.07
CA ALA A 526 -9.22 -19.51 -11.49
C ALA A 526 -8.05 -19.02 -12.37
N VAL A 527 -7.45 -17.88 -12.02
CA VAL A 527 -6.25 -17.38 -12.71
C VAL A 527 -5.10 -18.37 -12.55
N ALA A 528 -4.80 -18.81 -11.33
CA ALA A 528 -3.73 -19.76 -11.07
C ALA A 528 -3.93 -21.08 -11.83
N TYR A 529 -5.16 -21.58 -11.89
CA TYR A 529 -5.50 -22.79 -12.65
C TYR A 529 -5.22 -22.60 -14.15
N ILE A 530 -5.69 -21.52 -14.76
CA ILE A 530 -5.52 -21.28 -16.20
C ILE A 530 -4.02 -21.18 -16.53
N ILE A 531 -3.27 -20.38 -15.78
CA ILE A 531 -1.82 -20.22 -16.00
C ILE A 531 -1.10 -21.57 -15.84
N ALA A 532 -1.50 -22.38 -14.85
CA ALA A 532 -0.94 -23.71 -14.64
C ALA A 532 -1.32 -24.72 -15.74
N ASP A 533 -2.45 -24.52 -16.43
CA ASP A 533 -3.02 -25.50 -17.36
C ASP A 533 -2.86 -25.15 -18.85
N ILE A 534 -2.57 -23.90 -19.23
CA ILE A 534 -2.33 -23.55 -20.65
C ILE A 534 -1.14 -24.33 -21.24
N SER A 535 -1.18 -24.54 -22.56
CA SER A 535 -0.24 -25.38 -23.31
C SER A 535 1.19 -24.86 -23.39
N VAL A 536 1.40 -23.57 -23.13
CA VAL A 536 2.69 -22.88 -23.24
C VAL A 536 3.23 -22.52 -21.86
N ASP A 537 4.55 -22.47 -21.73
CA ASP A 537 5.17 -21.83 -20.57
C ASP A 537 5.02 -20.31 -20.70
N ILE A 538 4.80 -19.63 -19.58
CA ILE A 538 4.80 -18.16 -19.58
C ILE A 538 6.21 -17.65 -19.96
N PRO A 539 6.33 -16.75 -20.95
CA PRO A 539 7.62 -16.20 -21.36
C PRO A 539 8.31 -15.39 -20.25
N ARG A 540 9.65 -15.39 -20.27
CA ARG A 540 10.51 -14.63 -19.37
C ARG A 540 11.19 -13.48 -20.09
#